data_AF-A0A838WB07-F1
#
_entry.id   AF-A0A838WB07-F1
#
_cell.length_a   1.000
_cell.length_b   1.000
_cell.length_c   1.000
_cell.angle_alpha   90.00
_cell.angle_beta   90.00
_cell.angle_gamma   90.00
#
_symmetry.space_group_name_H-M   'P 1'
#
loop_
_entity.id
_entity.type
_entity.pdbx_description
1 polymer ?
#
loop_
_entity_poly.entity_id
_entity_poly.type
_entity_poly.pdbx_seq_one_letter_code
_entity_poly.pdbx_strand_id
1 'polypeptide(L)'
;MAEIHIDRRGDDLAGEAVPPAGAPPVREHSLGDLFRQLAEDSTTLIRQEIALAKSEIRETVRTVSRDIAMIAVGGVIALVGVLTLTAFLVLLLGALMANYWLAALIVGVVYLLIGGGLAYSNLNNLRKSELKPEHSIESLKEDKQWVQHEIRDAKRELT
;
A
#
# COMPACT_ATOMS: atom_id res chain seq x y z
N MET A 1 42.25 -38.11 -52.87
CA MET A 1 42.73 -36.95 -53.64
C MET A 1 43.23 -35.93 -52.65
N ALA A 2 44.54 -35.76 -52.63
CA ALA A 2 45.29 -34.91 -51.74
C ALA A 2 45.69 -33.65 -52.51
N GLU A 3 45.61 -32.49 -51.88
CA GLU A 3 46.54 -31.40 -52.19
C GLU A 3 46.71 -30.51 -50.97
N ILE A 4 47.77 -30.82 -50.25
CA ILE A 4 48.39 -29.96 -49.24
C ILE A 4 49.27 -28.99 -50.04
N HIS A 5 48.89 -27.72 -50.08
CA HIS A 5 49.72 -26.68 -50.67
C HIS A 5 50.60 -26.08 -49.57
N ILE A 6 51.85 -26.55 -49.51
CA ILE A 6 52.92 -25.93 -48.74
C ILE A 6 53.61 -24.95 -49.67
N ASP A 7 53.59 -23.66 -49.34
CA ASP A 7 54.58 -22.71 -49.83
C ASP A 7 55.45 -22.27 -48.65
N ARG A 8 56.74 -22.57 -48.75
CA ARG A 8 57.79 -22.03 -47.88
C ARG A 8 58.63 -21.10 -48.72
N ARG A 9 58.63 -19.82 -48.38
CA ARG A 9 59.81 -18.97 -48.50
C ARG A 9 59.92 -18.09 -47.27
N GLY A 10 60.86 -18.47 -46.40
CA GLY A 10 61.67 -17.46 -45.74
C GLY A 10 62.44 -16.72 -46.83
N ASP A 11 62.61 -15.43 -46.68
CA ASP A 11 63.88 -14.91 -46.18
C ASP A 11 63.74 -13.38 -46.00
N ASP A 12 64.33 -12.93 -44.89
CA ASP A 12 64.94 -11.61 -44.71
C ASP A 12 64.03 -10.37 -44.59
N LEU A 13 63.67 -10.03 -43.34
CA LEU A 13 63.99 -8.71 -42.76
C LEU A 13 64.21 -8.87 -41.25
N ALA A 14 65.49 -8.92 -40.89
CA ALA A 14 65.94 -8.60 -39.56
C ALA A 14 65.59 -7.14 -39.22
N GLY A 15 65.16 -6.90 -37.98
CA GLY A 15 65.28 -5.60 -37.33
C GLY A 15 64.04 -4.72 -37.31
N GLU A 16 63.09 -5.05 -36.45
CA GLU A 16 62.56 -4.09 -35.47
C GLU A 16 61.69 -4.84 -34.46
N ALA A 17 62.30 -5.25 -33.35
CA ALA A 17 61.54 -5.58 -32.15
C ALA A 17 60.97 -4.27 -31.61
N VAL A 18 59.83 -3.84 -32.16
CA VAL A 18 58.97 -2.83 -31.53
C VAL A 18 58.52 -3.45 -30.21
N PRO A 19 58.91 -2.91 -29.04
CA PRO A 19 58.38 -3.39 -27.78
C PRO A 19 56.85 -3.25 -27.83
N PRO A 20 56.06 -4.24 -27.41
CA PRO A 20 54.61 -4.12 -27.38
C PRO A 20 54.24 -2.97 -26.45
N ALA A 21 53.95 -1.81 -27.03
CA ALA A 21 53.43 -0.67 -26.33
C ALA A 21 52.03 -1.02 -25.84
N GLY A 22 51.92 -1.27 -24.54
CA GLY A 22 50.67 -1.22 -23.80
C GLY A 22 49.71 -2.36 -24.08
N ALA A 23 49.98 -3.54 -23.52
CA ALA A 23 48.86 -4.29 -22.96
C ALA A 23 48.16 -3.34 -21.97
N PRO A 24 46.86 -3.05 -22.11
CA PRO A 24 46.16 -2.24 -21.12
C PRO A 24 46.40 -2.90 -19.77
N PRO A 25 46.78 -2.14 -18.72
CA PRO A 25 47.08 -2.72 -17.42
C PRO A 25 45.90 -3.60 -17.05
N VAL A 26 46.16 -4.89 -16.80
CA VAL A 26 45.20 -5.78 -16.16
C VAL A 26 44.94 -5.12 -14.82
N ARG A 27 43.85 -4.36 -14.74
CA ARG A 27 43.40 -3.72 -13.50
C ARG A 27 42.97 -4.86 -12.59
N GLU A 28 43.92 -5.37 -11.81
CA GLU A 28 43.65 -6.16 -10.62
C GLU A 28 42.68 -5.31 -9.80
N HIS A 29 41.40 -5.67 -9.83
CA HIS A 29 40.40 -4.95 -9.06
C HIS A 29 40.80 -5.11 -7.61
N SER A 30 41.06 -3.98 -6.95
CA SER A 30 41.44 -4.01 -5.54
C SER A 30 40.24 -4.51 -4.74
N LEU A 31 40.48 -5.07 -3.55
CA LEU A 31 39.40 -5.43 -2.62
C LEU A 31 38.48 -4.24 -2.31
N GLY A 32 39.00 -3.00 -2.42
CA GLY A 32 38.22 -1.77 -2.30
C GLY A 32 37.24 -1.54 -3.47
N ASP A 33 37.59 -1.95 -4.69
CA ASP A 33 36.73 -1.82 -5.87
C ASP A 33 35.54 -2.79 -5.80
N LEU A 34 35.73 -3.99 -5.25
CA LEU A 34 34.64 -4.95 -5.07
C LEU A 34 33.68 -4.53 -3.96
N PHE A 35 34.21 -3.96 -2.87
CA PHE A 35 33.38 -3.41 -1.79
C PHE A 35 32.58 -2.20 -2.28
N ARG A 36 33.16 -1.38 -3.15
CA ARG A 36 32.48 -0.26 -3.80
C ARG A 36 31.36 -0.73 -4.73
N GLN A 37 31.61 -1.74 -5.56
CA GLN A 37 30.56 -2.35 -6.40
C GLN A 37 29.44 -2.95 -5.57
N LEU A 38 29.75 -3.72 -4.51
CA LEU A 38 28.73 -4.30 -3.64
C LEU A 38 27.90 -3.23 -2.92
N ALA A 39 28.52 -2.11 -2.52
CA ALA A 39 27.81 -0.97 -1.92
C ALA A 39 26.90 -0.26 -2.94
N GLU A 40 27.34 -0.10 -4.19
CA GLU A 40 26.54 0.44 -5.29
C GLU A 40 25.36 -0.49 -5.64
N ASP A 41 25.58 -1.80 -5.70
CA ASP A 41 24.55 -2.80 -5.97
C ASP A 41 23.53 -2.90 -4.83
N SER A 42 24.00 -2.87 -3.57
CA SER A 42 23.12 -2.84 -2.38
C SER A 42 22.25 -1.58 -2.37
N THR A 43 22.83 -0.43 -2.74
CA THR A 43 22.08 0.83 -2.90
C THR A 43 21.03 0.71 -4.01
N THR A 44 21.34 0.01 -5.09
CA THR A 44 20.45 -0.20 -6.22
C THR A 44 19.27 -1.12 -5.85
N LEU A 45 19.53 -2.22 -5.14
CA LEU A 45 18.48 -3.12 -4.62
C LEU A 45 17.52 -2.39 -3.67
N ILE A 46 18.05 -1.59 -2.73
CA ILE A 46 17.21 -0.81 -1.81
C ILE A 46 16.30 0.16 -2.58
N ARG A 47 16.83 0.84 -3.61
CA ARG A 47 16.04 1.74 -4.46
C ARG A 47 14.95 0.98 -5.23
N GLN A 48 15.23 -0.23 -5.69
CA GLN A 48 14.26 -1.08 -6.38
C GLN A 48 13.16 -1.57 -5.44
N GLU A 49 13.50 -1.99 -4.22
CA GLU A 49 12.52 -2.42 -3.21
C GLU A 49 11.59 -1.27 -2.83
N ILE A 50 12.13 -0.06 -2.66
CA ILE A 50 11.33 1.16 -2.46
C ILE A 50 10.43 1.45 -3.67
N ALA A 51 10.95 1.29 -4.89
CA ALA A 51 10.16 1.50 -6.10
C ALA A 51 9.03 0.48 -6.22
N LEU A 52 9.28 -0.78 -5.86
CA LEU A 52 8.31 -1.86 -5.85
C LEU A 52 7.24 -1.61 -4.78
N ALA A 53 7.64 -1.36 -3.54
CA ALA A 53 6.71 -1.03 -2.44
C ALA A 53 5.85 0.18 -2.78
N LYS A 54 6.43 1.21 -3.40
CA LYS A 54 5.67 2.39 -3.88
C LYS A 54 4.65 2.01 -4.97
N SER A 55 4.99 1.08 -5.85
CA SER A 55 4.08 0.61 -6.90
C SER A 55 2.91 -0.20 -6.33
N GLU A 56 3.17 -1.07 -5.36
CA GLU A 56 2.16 -1.90 -4.70
C GLU A 56 1.20 -1.05 -3.85
N ILE A 57 1.74 -0.09 -3.09
CA ILE A 57 0.92 0.89 -2.36
C ILE A 57 0.05 1.68 -3.34
N ARG A 58 0.60 2.13 -4.48
CA ARG A 58 -0.16 2.89 -5.47
C ARG A 58 -1.30 2.06 -6.07
N GLU A 59 -1.06 0.80 -6.39
CA GLU A 59 -2.09 -0.09 -6.94
C GLU A 59 -3.17 -0.42 -5.90
N THR A 60 -2.75 -0.67 -4.65
CA THR A 60 -3.65 -0.88 -3.51
C THR A 60 -4.55 0.34 -3.30
N VAL A 61 -3.95 1.54 -3.23
CA VAL A 61 -4.69 2.80 -3.07
C VAL A 61 -5.63 3.02 -4.25
N ARG A 62 -5.21 2.74 -5.48
CA ARG A 62 -6.06 2.86 -6.68
C ARG A 62 -7.28 1.95 -6.61
N THR A 63 -7.10 0.70 -6.20
CA THR A 63 -8.19 -0.27 -6.08
C THR A 63 -9.15 0.12 -4.97
N VAL A 64 -8.63 0.37 -3.77
CA VAL A 64 -9.45 0.77 -2.60
C VAL A 64 -10.20 2.08 -2.87
N SER A 65 -9.55 3.07 -3.49
CA SER A 65 -10.21 4.34 -3.82
C SER A 65 -11.32 4.17 -4.86
N ARG A 66 -11.14 3.31 -5.86
CA ARG A 66 -12.17 2.98 -6.84
C ARG A 66 -13.37 2.32 -6.16
N ASP A 67 -13.14 1.36 -5.27
CA ASP A 67 -14.21 0.65 -4.58
C ASP A 67 -15.00 1.57 -3.65
N ILE A 68 -14.29 2.42 -2.89
CA ILE A 68 -14.93 3.47 -2.08
C ILE A 68 -15.78 4.39 -2.94
N ALA A 69 -15.27 4.80 -4.12
CA ALA A 69 -16.04 5.63 -5.04
C ALA A 69 -17.30 4.92 -5.55
N MET A 70 -17.22 3.63 -5.89
CA MET A 70 -18.41 2.87 -6.32
C MET A 70 -19.42 2.69 -5.19
N ILE A 71 -18.96 2.42 -3.97
CA ILE A 71 -19.83 2.32 -2.79
C ILE A 71 -20.51 3.66 -2.53
N ALA A 72 -19.80 4.79 -2.66
CA ALA A 72 -20.37 6.12 -2.49
C ALA A 72 -21.47 6.39 -3.54
N VAL A 73 -21.20 6.11 -4.82
CA VAL A 73 -22.19 6.28 -5.91
C VAL A 73 -23.40 5.37 -5.69
N GLY A 74 -23.16 4.09 -5.38
CA GLY A 74 -24.22 3.13 -5.08
C GLY A 74 -25.06 3.58 -3.87
N GLY A 75 -24.41 4.12 -2.84
CA GLY A 75 -25.07 4.68 -1.65
C GLY A 75 -25.96 5.87 -1.99
N VAL A 76 -25.52 6.79 -2.85
CA VAL A 76 -26.35 7.91 -3.33
C VAL A 76 -27.55 7.40 -4.13
N ILE A 77 -27.36 6.43 -5.03
CA ILE A 77 -28.46 5.85 -5.82
C ILE A 77 -29.46 5.14 -4.90
N ALA A 78 -28.98 4.35 -3.94
CA ALA A 78 -29.83 3.67 -2.96
C ALA A 78 -30.62 4.68 -2.10
N LEU A 79 -29.98 5.78 -1.68
CA LEU A 79 -30.64 6.86 -0.95
C LEU A 79 -31.77 7.49 -1.78
N VAL A 80 -31.51 7.83 -3.04
CA VAL A 80 -32.54 8.35 -3.97
C VAL A 80 -33.68 7.34 -4.13
N GLY A 81 -33.38 6.04 -4.24
CA GLY A 81 -34.37 4.97 -4.31
C GLY A 81 -35.25 4.93 -3.06
N VAL A 82 -34.66 4.99 -1.86
CA VAL A 82 -35.40 5.03 -0.59
C VAL A 82 -36.29 6.26 -0.50
N LEU A 83 -35.79 7.46 -0.86
CA LEU A 83 -36.58 8.69 -0.87
C LEU A 83 -37.78 8.58 -1.85
N THR A 84 -37.55 8.00 -3.02
CA THR A 84 -38.60 7.78 -4.02
C THR A 84 -39.66 6.80 -3.52
N LEU A 85 -39.23 5.69 -2.89
CA LEU A 85 -40.15 4.73 -2.25
C LEU A 85 -40.91 5.35 -1.08
N THR A 86 -40.27 6.23 -0.30
CA THR A 86 -40.91 6.98 0.77
C THR A 86 -42.04 7.84 0.21
N ALA A 87 -41.75 8.63 -0.84
CA ALA A 87 -42.75 9.45 -1.50
C ALA A 87 -43.89 8.59 -2.07
N PHE A 88 -43.57 7.46 -2.70
CA PHE A 88 -44.56 6.50 -3.17
C PHE A 88 -45.48 6.01 -2.05
N LEU A 89 -44.94 5.60 -0.89
CA LEU A 89 -45.75 5.14 0.24
C LEU A 89 -46.67 6.23 0.78
N VAL A 90 -46.17 7.47 0.88
CA VAL A 90 -46.98 8.61 1.32
C VAL A 90 -48.12 8.87 0.34
N LEU A 91 -47.85 8.85 -0.98
CA LEU A 91 -48.86 9.05 -2.00
C LEU A 91 -49.89 7.91 -2.02
N LEU A 92 -49.43 6.66 -1.94
CA LEU A 92 -50.29 5.48 -1.91
C LEU A 92 -51.25 5.50 -0.73
N LEU A 93 -50.72 5.75 0.48
CA LEU A 93 -51.50 5.79 1.69
C LEU A 93 -52.41 7.03 1.74
N GLY A 94 -51.92 8.16 1.25
CA GLY A 94 -52.68 9.40 1.12
C GLY A 94 -53.87 9.25 0.17
N ALA A 95 -53.69 8.55 -0.96
CA ALA A 95 -54.78 8.23 -1.89
C ALA A 95 -55.80 7.27 -1.26
N LEU A 96 -55.36 6.26 -0.51
CA LEU A 96 -56.24 5.28 0.12
C LEU A 96 -57.08 5.88 1.26
N MET A 97 -56.52 6.84 2.00
CA MET A 97 -57.19 7.49 3.14
C MET A 97 -57.80 8.85 2.79
N ALA A 98 -57.67 9.32 1.54
CA ALA A 98 -58.00 10.68 1.09
C ALA A 98 -57.37 11.80 1.96
N ASN A 99 -56.22 11.53 2.59
CA ASN A 99 -55.55 12.46 3.50
C ASN A 99 -54.02 12.29 3.47
N TYR A 100 -53.35 13.18 2.74
CA TYR A 100 -51.90 13.11 2.51
C TYR A 100 -51.05 13.53 3.70
N TRP A 101 -51.50 14.49 4.52
CA TRP A 101 -50.71 14.94 5.69
C TRP A 101 -50.65 13.85 6.75
N LEU A 102 -51.75 13.14 6.97
CA LEU A 102 -51.81 12.03 7.92
C LEU A 102 -51.00 10.84 7.42
N ALA A 103 -51.06 10.54 6.12
CA ALA A 103 -50.23 9.51 5.51
C ALA A 103 -48.72 9.79 5.69
N ALA A 104 -48.27 11.03 5.46
CA ALA A 104 -46.89 11.43 5.69
C ALA A 104 -46.47 11.26 7.15
N LEU A 105 -47.35 11.62 8.10
CA LEU A 105 -47.10 11.44 9.52
C LEU A 105 -46.93 9.96 9.89
N ILE A 106 -47.80 9.09 9.39
CA ILE A 106 -47.74 7.64 9.65
C ILE A 106 -46.43 7.04 9.14
N VAL A 107 -46.08 7.32 7.87
CA VAL A 107 -44.82 6.84 7.27
C VAL A 107 -43.61 7.36 8.05
N GLY A 108 -43.63 8.63 8.45
CA GLY A 108 -42.58 9.25 9.26
C GLY A 108 -42.42 8.58 10.63
N VAL A 109 -43.52 8.28 11.33
CA VAL A 109 -43.48 7.56 12.61
C VAL A 109 -42.91 6.16 12.45
N VAL A 110 -43.30 5.43 11.39
CA VAL A 110 -42.73 4.10 11.09
C VAL A 110 -41.22 4.18 10.90
N TYR A 111 -40.72 5.18 10.16
CA TYR A 111 -39.28 5.37 9.97
C TYR A 111 -38.56 5.78 11.26
N LEU A 112 -39.17 6.60 12.12
CA LEU A 112 -38.60 6.93 13.42
C LEU A 112 -38.51 5.71 14.34
N LEU A 113 -39.50 4.82 14.32
CA LEU A 113 -39.47 3.58 15.10
C LEU A 113 -38.37 2.63 14.60
N ILE A 114 -38.26 2.44 13.29
CA ILE A 114 -37.22 1.59 12.70
C ILE A 114 -35.84 2.20 12.94
N GLY A 115 -35.63 3.46 12.54
CA GLY A 115 -34.35 4.15 12.66
C GLY A 115 -33.93 4.36 14.12
N GLY A 116 -34.86 4.77 14.97
CA GLY A 116 -34.65 4.89 16.41
C GLY A 116 -34.33 3.55 17.07
N GLY A 117 -35.00 2.47 16.69
CA GLY A 117 -34.72 1.11 17.17
C GLY A 117 -33.33 0.62 16.76
N LEU A 118 -32.94 0.82 15.50
CA LEU A 118 -31.59 0.50 15.02
C LEU A 118 -30.53 1.33 15.74
N ALA A 119 -30.72 2.65 15.84
CA ALA A 119 -29.79 3.54 16.54
C ALA A 119 -29.64 3.17 18.01
N TYR A 120 -30.75 2.86 18.68
CA TYR A 120 -30.76 2.44 20.07
C TYR A 120 -30.04 1.10 20.27
N SER A 121 -30.30 0.11 19.42
CA SER A 121 -29.62 -1.19 19.46
C SER A 121 -28.11 -1.06 19.28
N ASN A 122 -27.67 -0.29 18.29
CA ASN A 122 -26.25 -0.03 18.05
C ASN A 122 -25.60 0.69 19.24
N LEU A 123 -26.22 1.75 19.75
CA LEU A 123 -25.68 2.48 20.90
C LEU A 123 -25.61 1.60 22.15
N ASN A 124 -26.61 0.75 22.35
CA ASN A 124 -26.65 -0.17 23.47
C ASN A 124 -25.59 -1.27 23.34
N ASN A 125 -25.32 -1.77 22.13
CA ASN A 125 -24.23 -2.71 21.88
C ASN A 125 -22.86 -2.08 22.10
N LEU A 126 -22.65 -0.83 21.68
CA LEU A 126 -21.41 -0.10 21.95
C LEU A 126 -21.21 0.21 23.44
N ARG A 127 -22.30 0.38 24.20
CA ARG A 127 -22.26 0.61 25.66
C ARG A 127 -22.04 -0.68 26.45
N LYS A 128 -22.55 -1.81 25.95
CA LYS A 128 -22.42 -3.14 26.59
C LYS A 128 -21.12 -3.84 26.23
N SER A 129 -20.63 -3.62 25.01
CA SER A 129 -19.28 -4.01 24.65
C SER A 129 -18.36 -3.10 25.44
N GLU A 130 -17.62 -3.66 26.40
CA GLU A 130 -16.50 -2.97 27.03
C GLU A 130 -15.47 -2.67 25.95
N LEU A 131 -15.66 -1.59 25.20
CA LEU A 131 -14.68 -1.03 24.27
C LEU A 131 -13.56 -0.33 25.04
N LYS A 132 -13.17 -0.88 26.19
CA LYS A 132 -11.81 -0.79 26.67
C LYS A 132 -11.10 -1.99 26.04
N PRO A 133 -10.29 -1.81 25.00
CA PRO A 133 -9.41 -2.88 24.59
C PRO A 133 -8.36 -3.02 25.69
N GLU A 134 -8.66 -3.82 26.72
CA GLU A 134 -7.79 -3.96 27.90
C GLU A 134 -6.41 -4.44 27.46
N HIS A 135 -6.38 -5.40 26.52
CA HIS A 135 -5.16 -5.89 25.91
C HIS A 135 -4.41 -4.85 25.06
N SER A 136 -5.09 -4.03 24.24
CA SER A 136 -4.39 -3.02 23.45
C SER A 136 -3.87 -1.86 24.30
N ILE A 137 -4.57 -1.51 25.40
CA ILE A 137 -4.10 -0.48 26.32
C ILE A 137 -2.90 -1.00 27.13
N GLU A 138 -2.87 -2.30 27.47
CA GLU A 138 -1.74 -2.93 28.13
C GLU A 138 -0.51 -2.98 27.24
N SER A 139 -0.63 -3.45 25.98
CA SER A 139 0.48 -3.45 25.02
C SER A 139 1.02 -2.05 24.74
N LEU A 140 0.15 -1.03 24.64
CA LEU A 140 0.60 0.37 24.47
C LEU A 140 1.31 0.95 25.71
N LYS A 141 0.98 0.46 26.91
CA LYS A 141 1.70 0.84 28.15
C LYS A 141 3.07 0.16 28.21
N GLU A 142 3.13 -1.11 27.81
CA GLU A 142 4.36 -1.89 27.75
C GLU A 142 5.33 -1.30 26.74
N ASP A 143 4.85 -0.94 25.54
CA ASP A 143 5.62 -0.25 24.50
C ASP A 143 6.19 1.09 25.00
N LYS A 144 5.38 1.87 25.74
CA LYS A 144 5.83 3.13 26.33
C LYS A 144 6.91 2.91 27.38
N GLN A 145 6.76 1.87 28.22
CA GLN A 145 7.75 1.54 29.23
C GLN A 145 9.05 1.07 28.59
N TRP A 146 8.98 0.20 27.57
CA TRP A 146 10.14 -0.26 26.81
C TRP A 146 10.90 0.92 26.17
N VAL A 147 10.21 1.84 25.49
CA VAL A 147 10.82 3.06 24.91
C VAL A 147 11.46 3.95 26.00
N GLN A 148 10.84 4.08 27.16
CA GLN A 148 11.40 4.88 28.26
C GLN A 148 12.63 4.25 28.91
N HIS A 149 12.70 2.93 28.96
CA HIS A 149 13.87 2.20 29.43
C HIS A 149 15.03 2.37 28.43
N GLU A 150 14.78 2.15 27.14
CA GLU A 150 15.80 2.27 26.10
C GLU A 150 16.42 3.68 26.03
N ILE A 151 15.60 4.73 26.11
CA ILE A 151 16.08 6.12 26.11
C ILE A 151 16.91 6.43 27.37
N ARG A 152 16.58 5.83 28.51
CA ARG A 152 17.29 6.04 29.78
C ARG A 152 18.63 5.32 29.80
N ASP A 153 18.68 4.13 29.22
CA ASP A 153 19.88 3.31 29.15
C ASP A 153 20.86 3.89 28.11
N ALA A 154 20.37 4.31 26.94
CA ALA A 154 21.17 5.05 25.95
C ALA A 154 21.75 6.36 26.52
N LYS A 155 21.01 7.05 27.40
CA LYS A 155 21.51 8.27 28.07
C LYS A 155 22.63 7.98 29.09
N ARG A 156 22.61 6.82 29.73
CA ARG A 156 23.63 6.40 30.71
C ARG A 156 24.92 5.92 30.05
N GLU A 157 24.85 5.37 28.85
CA GLU A 157 26.05 4.98 28.09
C GLU A 157 26.82 6.18 27.51
N LEU A 158 26.16 7.33 27.35
CA LEU A 158 26.74 8.55 26.77
C LEU A 158 27.23 9.58 27.80
N THR A 159 27.14 9.30 29.11
CA THR A 159 27.61 10.17 30.20
C THR A 159 28.62 9.45 31.08
#